data_AF-A0A973KSX9-F1
#
_entry.id   AF-A0A973KSX9-F1
#
_cell.length_a   1.000
_cell.length_b   1.000
_cell.length_c   1.000
_cell.angle_alpha   90.00
_cell.angle_beta   90.00
_cell.angle_gamma   90.00
#
_symmetry.space_group_name_H-M   'P 1'
#
loop_
_entity.id
_entity.type
_entity.pdbx_description
1 polymer ?
#
loop_
_entity_poly.entity_id
_entity_poly.type
_entity_poly.pdbx_seq_one_letter_code
_entity_poly.pdbx_strand_id
1 'polypeptide(L)'
;GRDGWLRPQVGLLLLATVILLAVFALVERRTATPMIDLGLLRHSRFLASSAGGLFTGLAVIGMFSFLPALLQQTLGLSAMDTAWLFLLWSGLSFTVALQSKRLAGRVSPRHQLAVGFVLHAAGVLTMLGALDAHSWTRLLPGFLIAGTGSGLLNAALPLLAVESVPAARAAMGSGAQQTFRYIGSCAGVALTIAIATSSGGGLAHGADIALVVSAGLAALAAVAVLVLRERA
;
A
#
# COMPACT_ATOMS: atom_id res chain seq x y z
N GLY A 1 2.52 -4.84 -19.27
CA GLY A 1 1.19 -5.36 -18.90
C GLY A 1 0.09 -5.16 -19.94
N ARG A 2 0.40 -5.18 -21.24
CA ARG A 2 -0.53 -5.57 -22.33
C ARG A 2 0.20 -6.44 -23.34
N ASP A 3 1.50 -6.15 -23.53
CA ASP A 3 2.32 -6.84 -24.53
C ASP A 3 3.31 -7.89 -23.98
N GLY A 4 3.12 -8.34 -22.74
CA GLY A 4 3.98 -9.34 -22.08
C GLY A 4 5.09 -8.76 -21.20
N TRP A 5 5.39 -9.44 -20.10
CA TRP A 5 6.40 -9.05 -19.09
C TRP A 5 7.83 -9.42 -19.47
N LEU A 6 7.99 -10.45 -20.31
CA LEU A 6 9.30 -10.92 -20.80
C LEU A 6 9.85 -10.06 -21.94
N ARG A 7 9.23 -8.92 -22.21
CA ARG A 7 9.72 -8.01 -23.24
C ARG A 7 11.04 -7.37 -22.80
N PRO A 8 12.02 -7.24 -23.71
CA PRO A 8 13.32 -6.66 -23.39
C PRO A 8 13.20 -5.24 -22.85
N GLN A 9 12.19 -4.48 -23.26
CA GLN A 9 11.92 -3.12 -22.74
C GLN A 9 11.61 -3.13 -21.23
N VAL A 10 10.85 -4.11 -20.74
CA VAL A 10 10.55 -4.23 -19.30
C VAL A 10 11.84 -4.57 -18.54
N GLY A 11 12.64 -5.50 -19.08
CA GLY A 11 13.95 -5.83 -18.52
C GLY A 11 14.91 -4.63 -18.47
N LEU A 12 14.95 -3.82 -19.54
CA LEU A 12 15.75 -2.60 -19.61
C LEU A 12 15.30 -1.56 -18.58
N LEU A 13 13.99 -1.38 -18.38
CA LEU A 13 13.47 -0.46 -17.36
C LEU A 13 13.77 -0.93 -15.93
N LEU A 14 13.69 -2.24 -15.68
CA LEU A 14 14.09 -2.82 -14.39
C LEU A 14 15.59 -2.64 -14.14
N LEU A 15 16.42 -2.91 -15.16
CA LEU A 15 17.85 -2.69 -15.08
C LEU A 15 18.19 -1.21 -14.85
N ALA A 16 17.57 -0.31 -15.60
CA ALA A 16 17.72 1.13 -15.43
C ALA A 16 17.30 1.57 -14.01
N THR A 17 16.25 0.98 -13.44
CA THR A 17 15.83 1.24 -12.06
C THR A 17 16.93 0.86 -11.07
N VAL A 18 17.52 -0.33 -11.21
CA VAL A 18 18.63 -0.79 -10.35
C VAL A 18 19.83 0.14 -10.47
N ILE A 19 20.20 0.51 -11.70
CA ILE A 19 21.33 1.42 -11.97
C ILE A 19 21.08 2.81 -11.35
N LEU A 20 19.91 3.40 -11.59
CA LEU A 20 19.57 4.73 -11.08
C LEU A 20 19.49 4.75 -9.54
N LEU A 21 18.98 3.70 -8.91
CA LEU A 21 19.01 3.56 -7.45
C LEU A 21 20.44 3.46 -6.91
N ALA A 22 21.32 2.72 -7.58
CA ALA A 22 22.73 2.62 -7.21
C ALA A 22 23.44 3.98 -7.35
N VAL A 23 23.21 4.69 -8.45
CA VAL A 23 23.74 6.05 -8.68
C VAL A 23 23.22 7.02 -7.61
N PHE A 24 21.91 6.99 -7.33
CA PHE A 24 21.31 7.81 -6.28
C PHE A 24 21.97 7.56 -4.92
N ALA A 25 22.14 6.29 -4.53
CA ALA A 25 22.79 5.94 -3.27
C ALA A 25 24.26 6.39 -3.22
N LEU A 26 24.99 6.27 -4.33
CA LEU A 26 26.38 6.73 -4.43
C LEU A 26 26.49 8.25 -4.30
N VAL A 27 25.60 9.01 -4.94
CA VAL A 27 25.56 10.47 -4.91
C VAL A 27 25.17 10.97 -3.52
N GLU A 28 24.11 10.40 -2.91
CA GLU A 28 23.67 10.77 -1.56
C GLU A 28 24.75 10.51 -0.50
N ARG A 29 25.51 9.41 -0.62
CA ARG A 29 26.62 9.12 0.32
C ARG A 29 27.81 10.07 0.20
N ARG A 30 27.96 10.76 -0.95
CA ARG A 30 29.08 11.67 -1.21
C ARG A 30 28.71 13.14 -0.99
N THR A 31 27.43 13.46 -0.91
CA THR A 31 26.93 14.83 -0.76
C THR A 31 26.99 15.28 0.70
N ALA A 32 27.49 16.51 0.96
CA ALA A 32 27.61 17.05 2.32
C ALA A 32 26.25 17.33 3.00
N THR A 33 25.25 17.70 2.20
CA THR A 33 23.85 17.91 2.63
C THR A 33 22.94 16.97 1.84
N PRO A 34 22.87 15.68 2.20
CA PRO A 34 22.07 14.68 1.50
C PRO A 34 20.58 15.02 1.55
N MET A 35 19.84 14.72 0.48
CA MET A 35 18.39 14.88 0.45
C MET A 35 17.71 13.86 1.37
N ILE A 36 18.24 12.63 1.43
CA ILE A 36 17.83 11.60 2.38
C ILE A 36 19.08 11.09 3.09
N ASP A 37 19.15 11.30 4.40
CA ASP A 37 20.22 10.73 5.20
C ASP A 37 20.04 9.20 5.26
N LEU A 38 20.79 8.49 4.40
CA LEU A 38 20.72 7.03 4.27
C LEU A 38 21.12 6.30 5.56
N GLY A 39 21.78 6.97 6.50
CA GLY A 39 22.02 6.46 7.84
C GLY A 39 20.72 6.18 8.60
N LEU A 40 19.65 6.92 8.30
CA LEU A 40 18.34 6.75 8.91
C LEU A 40 17.67 5.43 8.57
N LEU A 41 17.97 4.83 7.42
CA LEU A 41 17.47 3.49 7.06
C LEU A 41 17.99 2.40 8.00
N ARG A 42 19.03 2.67 8.78
CA ARG A 42 19.51 1.77 9.85
C ARG A 42 18.67 1.89 11.13
N HIS A 43 17.93 2.99 11.31
CA HIS A 43 17.06 3.18 12.46
C HIS A 43 15.70 2.52 12.22
N SER A 44 15.32 1.66 13.16
CA SER A 44 14.12 0.84 13.05
C SER A 44 12.82 1.66 12.89
N ARG A 45 12.74 2.87 13.48
CA ARG A 45 11.57 3.76 13.35
C ARG A 45 11.41 4.30 11.93
N PHE A 46 12.51 4.77 11.33
CA PHE A 46 12.51 5.28 9.96
C PHE A 46 12.25 4.15 8.98
N LEU A 47 12.92 3.01 9.16
CA LEU A 47 12.71 1.82 8.34
C LEU A 47 11.25 1.32 8.40
N ALA A 48 10.63 1.31 9.59
CA ALA A 48 9.22 0.95 9.74
C ALA A 48 8.27 1.94 9.03
N SER A 49 8.57 3.24 9.08
CA SER A 49 7.80 4.27 8.35
C SER A 49 7.93 4.11 6.83
N SER A 50 9.16 3.97 6.33
CA SER A 50 9.45 3.74 4.92
C SER A 50 8.82 2.45 4.40
N ALA A 51 8.98 1.34 5.12
CA ALA A 51 8.37 0.06 4.78
C ALA A 51 6.85 0.13 4.82
N GLY A 52 6.27 0.75 5.85
CA GLY A 52 4.83 0.97 5.94
C GLY A 52 4.29 1.78 4.77
N GLY A 53 5.00 2.83 4.34
CA GLY A 53 4.67 3.57 3.11
C GLY A 53 4.70 2.68 1.88
N LEU A 54 5.82 1.97 1.66
CA LEU A 54 6.01 1.05 0.54
C LEU A 54 4.89 0.01 0.46
N PHE A 55 4.59 -0.70 1.54
CA PHE A 55 3.56 -1.73 1.58
C PHE A 55 2.15 -1.17 1.47
N THR A 56 1.90 0.05 1.96
CA THR A 56 0.61 0.73 1.74
C THR A 56 0.41 1.01 0.25
N GLY A 57 1.45 1.49 -0.44
CA GLY A 57 1.43 1.62 -1.90
C GLY A 57 1.22 0.28 -2.59
N LEU A 58 2.02 -0.71 -2.23
CA LEU A 58 2.09 -2.00 -2.90
C LEU A 58 0.80 -2.83 -2.74
N ALA A 59 0.28 -2.93 -1.53
CA ALA A 59 -0.87 -3.78 -1.21
C ALA A 59 -2.20 -3.04 -1.32
N VAL A 60 -2.31 -1.84 -0.71
CA VAL A 60 -3.58 -1.11 -0.59
C VAL A 60 -3.87 -0.33 -1.86
N ILE A 61 -2.98 0.62 -2.20
CA ILE A 61 -3.17 1.49 -3.37
C ILE A 61 -3.11 0.65 -4.65
N GLY A 62 -2.17 -0.30 -4.74
CA GLY A 62 -2.05 -1.22 -5.87
C GLY A 62 -3.36 -1.93 -6.22
N MET A 63 -3.97 -2.60 -5.22
CA MET A 63 -5.22 -3.32 -5.41
C MET A 63 -6.40 -2.38 -5.73
N PHE A 64 -6.58 -1.33 -4.91
CA PHE A 64 -7.73 -0.43 -5.02
C PHE A 64 -7.67 0.51 -6.23
N SER A 65 -6.52 0.65 -6.89
CA SER A 65 -6.41 1.41 -8.14
C SER A 65 -6.99 0.66 -9.34
N PHE A 66 -6.89 -0.67 -9.37
CA PHE A 66 -7.41 -1.49 -10.47
C PHE A 66 -8.78 -2.12 -10.18
N LEU A 67 -9.16 -2.21 -8.90
CA LEU A 67 -10.45 -2.73 -8.48
C LEU A 67 -11.66 -2.07 -9.18
N PRO A 68 -11.74 -0.74 -9.41
CA PRO A 68 -12.85 -0.14 -10.16
C PRO A 68 -13.02 -0.74 -11.56
N ALA A 69 -11.91 -0.93 -12.27
CA ALA A 69 -11.93 -1.51 -13.61
C ALA A 69 -12.38 -2.98 -13.55
N LEU A 70 -11.95 -3.74 -12.53
CA LEU A 70 -12.44 -5.10 -12.29
C LEU A 70 -13.95 -5.11 -12.08
N LEU A 71 -14.49 -4.28 -11.18
CA LEU A 71 -15.92 -4.24 -10.90
C LEU A 71 -16.75 -3.88 -12.13
N GLN A 72 -16.30 -2.91 -12.92
CA GLN A 72 -17.01 -2.50 -14.13
C GLN A 72 -16.95 -3.59 -15.23
N GLN A 73 -15.80 -4.24 -15.40
CA GLN A 73 -15.61 -5.24 -16.46
C GLN A 73 -16.23 -6.61 -16.15
N THR A 74 -16.30 -7.03 -14.89
CA THR A 74 -16.84 -8.35 -14.52
C THR A 74 -18.26 -8.31 -13.99
N LEU A 75 -18.63 -7.30 -13.20
CA LEU A 75 -19.98 -7.16 -12.64
C LEU A 75 -20.88 -6.27 -13.50
N GLY A 76 -20.32 -5.58 -14.50
CA GLY A 76 -21.08 -4.64 -15.34
C GLY A 76 -21.57 -3.41 -14.58
N LEU A 77 -20.96 -3.09 -13.43
CA LEU A 77 -21.34 -1.90 -12.65
C LEU A 77 -21.10 -0.63 -13.47
N SER A 78 -21.98 0.36 -13.30
CA SER A 78 -21.74 1.67 -13.87
C SER A 78 -20.58 2.37 -13.15
N ALA A 79 -20.01 3.40 -13.77
CA ALA A 79 -19.03 4.26 -13.12
C ALA A 79 -19.58 4.89 -11.83
N MET A 80 -20.88 5.22 -11.81
CA MET A 80 -21.55 5.78 -10.64
C MET A 80 -21.70 4.77 -9.50
N ASP A 81 -22.11 3.54 -9.80
CA ASP A 81 -22.24 2.48 -8.77
C ASP A 81 -20.89 2.13 -8.16
N THR A 82 -19.86 2.09 -8.99
CA THR A 82 -18.48 1.90 -8.53
C THR A 82 -18.04 3.06 -7.63
N ALA A 83 -18.39 4.30 -7.98
CA ALA A 83 -18.07 5.47 -7.18
C ALA A 83 -18.74 5.43 -5.80
N TRP A 84 -19.97 4.91 -5.67
CA TRP A 84 -20.63 4.75 -4.38
C TRP A 84 -19.91 3.76 -3.46
N LEU A 85 -19.41 2.64 -3.99
CA LEU A 85 -18.60 1.70 -3.21
C LEU A 85 -17.29 2.33 -2.74
N PHE A 86 -16.63 3.10 -3.61
CA PHE A 86 -15.41 3.81 -3.25
C PHE A 86 -15.65 4.98 -2.29
N LEU A 87 -16.83 5.61 -2.35
CA LEU A 87 -17.25 6.60 -1.36
C LEU A 87 -17.41 5.96 0.01
N LEU A 88 -17.95 4.74 0.09
CA LEU A 88 -18.04 4.00 1.35
C LEU A 88 -16.65 3.76 1.97
N TRP A 89 -15.70 3.26 1.16
CA TRP A 89 -14.34 3.00 1.64
C TRP A 89 -13.57 4.28 2.00
N SER A 90 -13.63 5.30 1.14
CA SER A 90 -12.94 6.58 1.40
C SER A 90 -13.58 7.36 2.54
N GLY A 91 -14.90 7.34 2.68
CA GLY A 91 -15.64 7.94 3.78
C GLY A 91 -15.30 7.30 5.13
N LEU A 92 -15.20 5.95 5.18
CA LEU A 92 -14.71 5.26 6.37
C LEU A 92 -13.25 5.57 6.67
N SER A 93 -12.39 5.59 5.65
CA SER A 93 -10.99 5.98 5.82
C SER A 93 -10.87 7.39 6.38
N PHE A 94 -11.64 8.36 5.86
CA PHE A 94 -11.66 9.74 6.34
C PHE A 94 -12.15 9.84 7.78
N THR A 95 -13.28 9.20 8.10
CA THR A 95 -13.85 9.24 9.45
C THR A 95 -12.91 8.61 10.47
N VAL A 96 -12.31 7.45 10.18
CA VAL A 96 -11.35 6.80 11.06
C VAL A 96 -10.06 7.62 11.20
N ALA A 97 -9.55 8.19 10.11
CA ALA A 97 -8.38 9.07 10.16
C ALA A 97 -8.64 10.32 11.02
N LEU A 98 -9.83 10.92 10.94
CA LEU A 98 -10.21 12.06 11.78
C LEU A 98 -10.28 11.68 13.27
N GLN A 99 -10.83 10.51 13.56
CA GLN A 99 -10.98 9.99 14.92
C GLN A 99 -9.68 9.43 15.50
N SER A 100 -8.64 9.24 14.69
CA SER A 100 -7.32 8.75 15.12
C SER A 100 -6.68 9.61 16.22
N LYS A 101 -7.02 10.90 16.30
CA LYS A 101 -6.58 11.78 17.39
C LYS A 101 -7.00 11.27 18.77
N ARG A 102 -8.12 10.55 18.88
CA ARG A 102 -8.59 9.93 20.12
C ARG A 102 -7.75 8.72 20.55
N LEU A 103 -7.01 8.13 19.60
CA LEU A 103 -6.06 7.04 19.84
C LEU A 103 -4.66 7.57 20.21
N ALA A 104 -4.40 8.88 20.02
CA ALA A 104 -3.14 9.51 20.39
C ALA A 104 -2.88 9.34 21.90
N GLY A 105 -1.66 8.92 22.25
CA GLY A 105 -1.26 8.61 23.63
C GLY A 105 -1.77 7.28 24.19
N ARG A 106 -2.78 6.65 23.57
CA ARG A 106 -3.32 5.35 24.01
C ARG A 106 -2.79 4.16 23.22
N VAL A 107 -2.63 4.32 21.90
CA VAL A 107 -2.13 3.27 21.01
C VAL A 107 -0.97 3.85 20.20
N SER A 108 0.19 3.21 20.26
CA SER A 108 1.35 3.72 19.52
C SER A 108 1.09 3.69 18.01
N PRO A 109 1.57 4.68 17.24
CA PRO A 109 1.35 4.75 15.78
C PRO A 109 1.76 3.46 15.05
N ARG A 110 2.75 2.76 15.57
CA ARG A 110 3.20 1.46 15.06
C ARG A 110 2.13 0.35 15.18
N HIS A 111 1.46 0.24 16.32
CA HIS A 111 0.36 -0.71 16.47
C HIS A 111 -0.83 -0.30 15.60
N GLN A 112 -1.06 1.00 15.45
CA GLN A 112 -2.07 1.51 14.51
C GLN A 112 -1.77 1.05 13.08
N LEU A 113 -0.51 1.14 12.61
CA LEU A 113 -0.13 0.60 11.30
C LEU A 113 -0.38 -0.90 11.17
N ALA A 114 0.06 -1.70 12.15
CA ALA A 114 -0.11 -3.15 12.11
C ALA A 114 -1.59 -3.55 12.04
N VAL A 115 -2.44 -2.91 12.87
CA VAL A 115 -3.89 -3.11 12.84
C VAL A 115 -4.47 -2.67 11.49
N GLY A 116 -4.01 -1.55 10.93
CA GLY A 116 -4.46 -1.06 9.63
C GLY A 116 -4.19 -2.07 8.50
N PHE A 117 -3.00 -2.67 8.49
CA PHE A 117 -2.64 -3.72 7.54
C PHE A 117 -3.42 -5.03 7.75
N VAL A 118 -3.63 -5.45 9.00
CA VAL A 118 -4.45 -6.64 9.31
C VAL A 118 -5.90 -6.43 8.86
N LEU A 119 -6.47 -5.26 9.11
CA LEU A 119 -7.81 -4.90 8.64
C LEU A 119 -7.88 -4.88 7.12
N HIS A 120 -6.88 -4.32 6.43
CA HIS A 120 -6.82 -4.39 4.97
C HIS A 120 -6.81 -5.83 4.48
N ALA A 121 -5.92 -6.67 5.01
CA ALA A 121 -5.83 -8.09 4.64
C ALA A 121 -7.15 -8.82 4.87
N ALA A 122 -7.76 -8.66 6.05
CA ALA A 122 -9.06 -9.25 6.35
C ALA A 122 -10.15 -8.75 5.39
N GLY A 123 -10.20 -7.44 5.13
CA GLY A 123 -11.18 -6.82 4.25
C GLY A 123 -11.12 -7.38 2.83
N VAL A 124 -9.93 -7.42 2.21
CA VAL A 124 -9.79 -7.96 0.85
C VAL A 124 -10.08 -9.46 0.79
N LEU A 125 -9.80 -10.23 1.85
CA LEU A 125 -10.15 -11.65 1.91
C LEU A 125 -11.67 -11.89 1.95
N THR A 126 -12.46 -10.98 2.53
CA THR A 126 -13.93 -11.09 2.47
C THR A 126 -14.51 -10.88 1.07
N MET A 127 -13.74 -10.30 0.14
CA MET A 127 -14.17 -10.06 -1.24
C MET A 127 -13.97 -11.27 -2.16
N LEU A 128 -13.30 -12.33 -1.70
CA LEU A 128 -12.99 -13.50 -2.52
C LEU A 128 -14.27 -14.15 -3.07
N GLY A 129 -14.26 -14.48 -4.36
CA GLY A 129 -15.37 -15.09 -5.07
C GLY A 129 -16.58 -14.16 -5.28
N ALA A 130 -16.49 -12.87 -4.90
CA ALA A 130 -17.59 -11.93 -5.13
C ALA A 130 -17.81 -11.64 -6.62
N LEU A 131 -16.72 -11.62 -7.39
CA LEU A 131 -16.73 -11.35 -8.82
C LEU A 131 -17.30 -12.55 -9.59
N ASP A 132 -16.86 -13.77 -9.26
CA ASP A 132 -17.41 -15.02 -9.84
C ASP A 132 -18.89 -15.22 -9.49
N ALA A 133 -19.30 -14.84 -8.28
CA ALA A 133 -20.70 -14.91 -7.84
C ALA A 133 -21.58 -13.79 -8.39
N HIS A 134 -21.04 -12.89 -9.23
CA HIS A 134 -21.72 -11.70 -9.75
C HIS A 134 -22.44 -10.87 -8.67
N SER A 135 -21.83 -10.73 -7.48
CA SER A 135 -22.51 -10.20 -6.29
C SER A 135 -21.75 -9.03 -5.67
N TRP A 136 -22.19 -7.81 -5.99
CA TRP A 136 -21.61 -6.58 -5.43
C TRP A 136 -21.81 -6.46 -3.91
N THR A 137 -22.88 -7.06 -3.35
CA THR A 137 -23.15 -7.03 -1.91
C THR A 137 -22.10 -7.78 -1.10
N ARG A 138 -21.48 -8.83 -1.68
CA ARG A 138 -20.35 -9.56 -1.07
C ARG A 138 -19.09 -8.71 -0.94
N LEU A 139 -18.98 -7.60 -1.67
CA LEU A 139 -17.86 -6.67 -1.54
C LEU A 139 -18.01 -5.74 -0.34
N LEU A 140 -19.23 -5.52 0.15
CA LEU A 140 -19.51 -4.53 1.21
C LEU A 140 -18.67 -4.74 2.48
N PRO A 141 -18.57 -5.95 3.05
CA PRO A 141 -17.71 -6.17 4.23
C PRO A 141 -16.26 -5.77 3.96
N GLY A 142 -15.75 -6.06 2.76
CA GLY A 142 -14.41 -5.72 2.37
C GLY A 142 -14.18 -4.21 2.29
N PHE A 143 -15.09 -3.47 1.66
CA PHE A 143 -15.01 -2.00 1.59
C PHE A 143 -15.07 -1.37 2.99
N LEU A 144 -15.90 -1.90 3.89
CA LEU A 144 -16.03 -1.41 5.27
C LEU A 144 -14.75 -1.65 6.10
N ILE A 145 -14.25 -2.89 6.10
CA ILE A 145 -13.08 -3.30 6.89
C ILE A 145 -11.81 -2.66 6.34
N ALA A 146 -11.57 -2.74 5.02
CA ALA A 146 -10.40 -2.14 4.39
C ALA A 146 -10.42 -0.61 4.45
N GLY A 147 -11.60 0.02 4.43
CA GLY A 147 -11.75 1.47 4.60
C GLY A 147 -11.31 1.91 5.99
N THR A 148 -11.73 1.16 7.01
CA THR A 148 -11.31 1.40 8.40
C THR A 148 -9.80 1.22 8.56
N GLY A 149 -9.23 0.13 8.02
CA GLY A 149 -7.78 -0.09 8.01
C GLY A 149 -7.01 1.03 7.31
N SER A 150 -7.51 1.49 6.17
CA SER A 150 -6.92 2.59 5.39
C SER A 150 -6.90 3.91 6.16
N GLY A 151 -7.96 4.23 6.91
CA GLY A 151 -7.98 5.43 7.75
C GLY A 151 -6.89 5.42 8.81
N LEU A 152 -6.66 4.25 9.42
CA LEU A 152 -5.62 4.06 10.43
C LEU A 152 -4.21 4.17 9.84
N LEU A 153 -3.98 3.59 8.66
CA LEU A 153 -2.72 3.73 7.91
C LEU A 153 -2.43 5.19 7.54
N ASN A 154 -3.43 5.90 7.02
CA ASN A 154 -3.29 7.31 6.60
C ASN A 154 -3.04 8.25 7.79
N ALA A 155 -3.54 7.93 8.98
CA ALA A 155 -3.26 8.69 10.19
C ALA A 155 -1.87 8.41 10.77
N ALA A 156 -1.46 7.13 10.83
CA ALA A 156 -0.25 6.73 11.54
C ALA A 156 1.05 6.92 10.73
N LEU A 157 1.01 6.76 9.39
CA LEU A 157 2.21 6.84 8.54
C LEU A 157 2.89 8.22 8.58
N PRO A 158 2.18 9.35 8.37
CA PRO A 158 2.82 10.66 8.40
C PRO A 158 3.41 10.98 9.77
N LEU A 159 2.73 10.58 10.84
CA LEU A 159 3.20 10.78 12.21
C LEU A 159 4.50 10.00 12.46
N LEU A 160 4.56 8.72 12.09
CA LEU A 160 5.78 7.92 12.20
C LEU A 160 6.93 8.45 11.35
N ALA A 161 6.63 8.98 10.16
CA ALA A 161 7.65 9.60 9.30
C ALA A 161 8.29 10.81 9.98
N VAL A 162 7.48 11.69 10.58
CA VAL A 162 7.97 12.87 11.31
C VAL A 162 8.69 12.48 12.60
N GLU A 163 8.15 11.54 13.38
CA GLU A 163 8.77 11.08 14.63
C GLU A 163 10.05 10.27 14.43
N SER A 164 10.29 9.75 13.24
CA SER A 164 11.48 8.94 12.93
C SER A 164 12.75 9.75 12.66
N VAL A 165 12.64 11.08 12.63
CA VAL A 165 13.72 12.00 12.27
C VAL A 165 13.78 13.18 13.24
N PRO A 166 14.93 13.84 13.40
CA PRO A 166 15.02 15.08 14.18
C PRO A 166 14.05 16.15 13.65
N ALA A 167 13.49 17.00 14.53
CA ALA A 167 12.48 18.00 14.17
C ALA A 167 12.90 18.90 13.00
N ALA A 168 14.17 19.29 12.92
CA ALA A 168 14.73 20.09 11.82
C ALA A 168 14.69 19.38 10.45
N ARG A 169 14.50 18.06 10.42
CA ARG A 169 14.46 17.21 9.22
C ARG A 169 13.11 16.52 9.01
N ALA A 170 12.05 16.97 9.69
CA ALA A 170 10.70 16.40 9.56
C ALA A 170 10.20 16.32 8.10
N ALA A 171 10.48 17.36 7.31
CA ALA A 171 10.13 17.41 5.90
C ALA A 171 10.81 16.29 5.09
N MET A 172 12.08 15.97 5.40
CA MET A 172 12.79 14.87 4.76
C MET A 172 12.19 13.51 5.15
N GLY A 173 11.83 13.30 6.42
CA GLY A 173 11.17 12.07 6.86
C GLY A 173 9.84 11.83 6.15
N SER A 174 8.98 12.86 6.10
CA SER A 174 7.71 12.80 5.36
C SER A 174 7.92 12.61 3.86
N GLY A 175 8.90 13.30 3.26
CA GLY A 175 9.23 13.18 1.84
C GLY A 175 9.66 11.77 1.48
N ALA A 176 10.60 11.19 2.24
CA ALA A 176 11.07 9.83 2.05
C ALA A 176 9.94 8.81 2.15
N GLN A 177 9.08 8.92 3.18
CA GLN A 177 7.91 8.05 3.32
C GLN A 177 7.01 8.11 2.08
N GLN A 178 6.74 9.31 1.57
CA GLN A 178 5.88 9.50 0.41
C GLN A 178 6.50 8.91 -0.85
N THR A 179 7.80 9.10 -1.05
CA THR A 179 8.54 8.47 -2.14
C THR A 179 8.40 6.95 -2.10
N PHE A 180 8.63 6.31 -0.94
CA PHE A 180 8.43 4.87 -0.80
C PHE A 180 6.99 4.45 -1.08
N ARG A 181 6.00 5.22 -0.61
CA ARG A 181 4.59 4.95 -0.89
C ARG A 181 4.30 4.98 -2.39
N TYR A 182 4.77 5.97 -3.12
CA TYR A 182 4.54 6.04 -4.57
C TYR A 182 5.29 4.98 -5.35
N ILE A 183 6.52 4.64 -4.97
CA ILE A 183 7.25 3.49 -5.53
C ILE A 183 6.42 2.21 -5.36
N GLY A 184 5.89 2.00 -4.14
CA GLY A 184 5.00 0.90 -3.82
C GLY A 184 3.74 0.91 -4.67
N SER A 185 3.08 2.06 -4.80
CA SER A 185 1.86 2.21 -5.61
C SER A 185 2.10 1.84 -7.07
N CYS A 186 3.17 2.35 -7.70
CA CYS A 186 3.49 2.02 -9.08
C CYS A 186 3.72 0.50 -9.27
N ALA A 187 4.51 -0.11 -8.39
CA ALA A 187 4.77 -1.55 -8.43
C ALA A 187 3.49 -2.36 -8.15
N GLY A 188 2.66 -1.93 -7.20
CA GLY A 188 1.44 -2.60 -6.78
C GLY A 188 0.36 -2.58 -7.84
N VAL A 189 0.18 -1.44 -8.53
CA VAL A 189 -0.73 -1.32 -9.67
C VAL A 189 -0.29 -2.25 -10.79
N ALA A 190 1.01 -2.22 -11.15
CA ALA A 190 1.54 -3.07 -12.20
C ALA A 190 1.39 -4.56 -11.89
N LEU A 191 1.68 -4.96 -10.64
CA LEU A 191 1.52 -6.32 -10.13
C LEU A 191 0.05 -6.77 -10.16
N THR A 192 -0.86 -5.93 -9.66
CA THR A 192 -2.30 -6.22 -9.62
C THR A 192 -2.85 -6.44 -11.03
N ILE A 193 -2.52 -5.56 -11.98
CA ILE A 193 -2.90 -5.71 -13.38
C ILE A 193 -2.32 -6.98 -13.98
N ALA A 194 -1.03 -7.27 -13.71
CA ALA A 194 -0.38 -8.48 -14.20
C ALA A 194 -1.15 -9.73 -13.78
N ILE A 195 -1.38 -9.88 -12.48
CA ILE A 195 -2.02 -11.05 -11.91
C ILE A 195 -3.46 -11.16 -12.43
N ALA A 196 -4.22 -10.06 -12.39
CA ALA A 196 -5.61 -10.07 -12.80
C ALA A 196 -5.81 -10.43 -14.28
N THR A 197 -4.89 -10.02 -15.16
CA THR A 197 -5.03 -10.21 -16.61
C THR A 197 -4.31 -11.43 -17.19
N SER A 198 -3.34 -12.01 -16.47
CA SER A 198 -2.54 -13.15 -16.96
C SER A 198 -2.90 -14.50 -16.34
N SER A 199 -3.84 -14.52 -15.39
CA SER A 199 -4.32 -15.75 -14.77
C SER A 199 -5.23 -16.50 -15.74
N GLY A 200 -4.87 -17.72 -16.13
CA GLY A 200 -5.54 -18.54 -17.16
C GLY A 200 -6.98 -18.99 -16.86
N GLY A 201 -7.67 -18.37 -15.88
CA GLY A 201 -9.04 -18.67 -15.45
C GLY A 201 -10.03 -17.49 -15.61
N GLY A 202 -9.66 -16.45 -16.35
CA GLY A 202 -10.49 -15.26 -16.55
C GLY A 202 -10.25 -14.16 -15.51
N LEU A 203 -10.85 -12.99 -15.76
CA LEU A 203 -10.57 -11.76 -15.00
C LEU A 203 -11.02 -11.85 -13.53
N ALA A 204 -12.13 -12.53 -13.25
CA ALA A 204 -12.63 -12.71 -11.88
C ALA A 204 -11.72 -13.62 -11.04
N HIS A 205 -11.27 -14.76 -11.60
CA HIS A 205 -10.28 -15.61 -10.97
C HIS A 205 -8.94 -14.88 -10.74
N GLY A 206 -8.46 -14.14 -11.75
CA GLY A 206 -7.25 -13.32 -11.60
C GLY A 206 -7.37 -12.25 -10.52
N ALA A 207 -8.56 -11.67 -10.36
CA ALA A 207 -8.83 -10.71 -9.30
C ALA A 207 -8.79 -11.36 -7.90
N ASP A 208 -9.29 -12.58 -7.74
CA ASP A 208 -9.18 -13.32 -6.48
C ASP A 208 -7.72 -13.61 -6.12
N ILE A 209 -6.89 -14.00 -7.10
CA ILE A 209 -5.44 -14.16 -6.88
C ILE A 209 -4.82 -12.82 -6.47
N ALA A 210 -5.19 -11.72 -7.12
CA ALA A 210 -4.69 -10.38 -6.76
C ALA A 210 -5.11 -9.95 -5.35
N LEU A 211 -6.35 -10.27 -4.92
CA LEU A 211 -6.84 -10.05 -3.55
C LEU A 211 -6.01 -10.85 -2.53
N VAL A 212 -5.72 -12.12 -2.80
CA VAL A 212 -4.87 -12.96 -1.93
C VAL A 212 -3.45 -12.43 -1.84
N VAL A 213 -2.86 -12.02 -2.98
CA VAL A 213 -1.51 -11.42 -2.99
C VAL A 213 -1.50 -10.10 -2.22
N SER A 214 -2.50 -9.24 -2.39
CA SER A 214 -2.67 -8.01 -1.60
C SER A 214 -2.77 -8.31 -0.10
N ALA A 215 -3.57 -9.32 0.29
CA ALA A 215 -3.69 -9.76 1.68
C ALA A 215 -2.35 -10.26 2.24
N GLY A 216 -1.63 -11.08 1.48
CA GLY A 216 -0.32 -11.60 1.87
C GLY A 216 0.70 -10.48 2.06
N LEU A 217 0.75 -9.52 1.14
CA LEU A 217 1.63 -8.33 1.25
C LEU A 217 1.29 -7.48 2.47
N ALA A 218 0.00 -7.29 2.78
CA ALA A 218 -0.44 -6.57 3.96
C ALA A 218 -0.12 -7.34 5.26
N ALA A 219 -0.30 -8.66 5.29
CA ALA A 219 0.10 -9.49 6.43
C ALA A 219 1.61 -9.44 6.67
N LEU A 220 2.42 -9.53 5.61
CA LEU A 220 3.88 -9.36 5.67
C LEU A 220 4.24 -7.97 6.21
N ALA A 221 3.53 -6.92 5.78
CA ALA A 221 3.73 -5.57 6.28
C ALA A 221 3.41 -5.44 7.76
N ALA A 222 2.31 -6.04 8.23
CA ALA A 222 1.94 -6.05 9.64
C ALA A 222 3.03 -6.74 10.48
N VAL A 223 3.53 -7.89 10.04
CA VAL A 223 4.62 -8.61 10.70
C VAL A 223 5.91 -7.79 10.68
N ALA A 224 6.32 -7.24 9.53
CA ALA A 224 7.53 -6.42 9.43
C ALA A 224 7.46 -5.20 10.35
N VAL A 225 6.33 -4.50 10.36
CA VAL A 225 6.07 -3.36 11.25
C VAL A 225 6.00 -3.79 12.71
N LEU A 226 5.77 -5.04 13.08
CA LEU A 226 5.87 -5.50 14.47
C LEU A 226 7.26 -6.00 14.84
N VAL A 227 7.97 -6.64 13.92
CA VAL A 227 9.30 -7.26 14.12
C VAL A 227 10.44 -6.24 14.13
N LEU A 228 10.33 -5.13 13.41
CA LEU A 228 11.33 -4.04 13.42
C LEU A 228 11.42 -3.30 14.77
N ARG A 229 11.06 -3.95 15.89
CA ARG A 229 10.99 -3.35 17.21
C ARG A 229 12.42 -3.14 17.67
N GLU A 230 12.70 -1.95 18.19
CA GLU A 230 14.00 -1.64 18.77
C GLU A 230 14.39 -2.77 19.74
N ARG A 231 15.59 -3.34 19.50
CA ARG A 231 16.40 -3.83 20.61
C ARG A 231 16.67 -2.58 21.45
N ALA A 232 16.14 -2.58 22.67
CA ALA A 232 16.41 -1.55 23.66
C ALA A 232 17.92 -1.44 23.92
#